data_AF-A0A7C4QU50-F1
#
_entry.id   AF-A0A7C4QU50-F1
#
_cell.length_a   1.000
_cell.length_b   1.000
_cell.length_c   1.000
_cell.angle_alpha   90.00
_cell.angle_beta   90.00
_cell.angle_gamma   90.00
#
_symmetry.space_group_name_H-M   'P 1'
#
loop_
_entity.id
_entity.type
_entity.pdbx_description
1 polymer ?
#
loop_
_entity_poly.entity_id
_entity_poly.type
_entity_poly.pdbx_seq_one_letter_code
_entity_poly.pdbx_strand_id
1 'polypeptide(L)'
;MAAKPYGQLNWDIGEIAKALKIGENDVKQYFTDGRRVSFILERRLACEVMQGRLAPSEGAGYDLLDWQGRKWEVRSITKGGIYFCPSYMVGSGRSFDKAGFLKKLKTIQGFIISDVESFSDIPFWIISSRVVRSWWDDGRLGLNSKVSRRSALELLQAMP
;
A
#
# COMPACT_ATOMS: atom_id res chain seq x y z
N MET A 1 -11.68 -5.46 -19.46
CA MET A 1 -10.23 -5.34 -19.73
C MET A 1 -9.54 -5.35 -18.39
N ALA A 2 -8.44 -6.09 -18.21
CA ALA A 2 -7.78 -6.16 -16.91
C ALA A 2 -7.23 -4.78 -16.51
N ALA A 3 -7.46 -4.35 -15.27
CA ALA A 3 -6.97 -3.04 -14.82
C ALA A 3 -5.44 -3.07 -14.71
N LYS A 4 -4.79 -2.25 -15.55
CA LYS A 4 -3.35 -2.01 -15.53
C LYS A 4 -2.99 -1.18 -14.28
N PRO A 5 -1.73 -1.24 -13.79
CA PRO A 5 -1.24 -0.28 -12.82
C PRO A 5 -1.53 1.15 -13.27
N TYR A 6 -1.84 2.03 -12.31
CA TYR A 6 -1.99 3.46 -12.58
C TYR A 6 -0.66 4.09 -13.01
N GLY A 7 0.44 3.57 -12.47
CA GLY A 7 1.79 3.97 -12.82
C GLY A 7 2.83 3.07 -12.16
N GLN A 8 4.08 3.48 -12.28
CA GLN A 8 5.22 2.85 -11.64
C GLN A 8 6.07 3.91 -10.95
N LEU A 9 6.68 3.55 -9.83
CA LEU A 9 7.76 4.29 -9.22
C LEU A 9 9.05 3.54 -9.55
N ASN A 10 9.99 4.22 -10.20
CA ASN A 10 11.26 3.63 -10.61
C ASN A 10 12.40 4.15 -9.73
N TRP A 11 13.43 3.32 -9.56
CA TRP A 11 14.66 3.67 -8.86
C TRP A 11 15.88 3.14 -9.60
N ASP A 12 16.98 3.88 -9.53
CA ASP A 12 18.30 3.38 -9.91
C ASP A 12 18.98 2.76 -8.68
N ILE A 13 19.22 1.45 -8.74
CA ILE A 13 19.81 0.68 -7.64
C ILE A 13 21.25 1.12 -7.38
N GLY A 14 22.01 1.43 -8.44
CA GLY A 14 23.40 1.85 -8.35
C GLY A 14 23.53 3.24 -7.71
N GLU A 15 22.65 4.17 -8.06
CA GLU A 15 22.60 5.50 -7.42
C GLU A 15 22.25 5.39 -5.94
N ILE A 16 21.27 4.57 -5.57
CA ILE A 16 20.92 4.34 -4.15
C ILE A 16 22.09 3.71 -3.41
N ALA A 17 22.69 2.65 -3.96
CA ALA A 17 23.81 1.95 -3.34
C ALA A 17 24.97 2.92 -3.06
N LYS A 18 25.31 3.76 -4.04
CA LYS A 18 26.32 4.80 -3.91
C LYS A 18 25.95 5.84 -2.85
N ALA A 19 24.71 6.34 -2.86
CA ALA A 19 24.25 7.37 -1.93
C ALA A 19 24.21 6.87 -0.48
N LEU A 20 23.78 5.63 -0.27
CA LEU A 20 23.68 5.00 1.05
C LEU A 20 24.97 4.32 1.51
N LYS A 21 25.99 4.23 0.64
CA LYS A 21 27.27 3.54 0.89
C LYS A 21 27.10 2.07 1.28
N ILE A 22 26.20 1.36 0.60
CA ILE A 22 25.92 -0.06 0.78
C ILE A 22 25.98 -0.80 -0.56
N GLY A 23 25.94 -2.13 -0.55
CA GLY A 23 25.90 -2.92 -1.78
C GLY A 23 24.52 -2.89 -2.44
N GLU A 24 24.46 -3.08 -3.76
CA GLU A 24 23.18 -3.17 -4.50
C GLU A 24 22.26 -4.29 -3.99
N ASN A 25 22.84 -5.39 -3.50
CA ASN A 25 22.08 -6.48 -2.89
C ASN A 25 21.41 -6.03 -1.58
N ASP A 26 22.08 -5.22 -0.76
CA ASP A 26 21.50 -4.66 0.47
C ASP A 26 20.37 -3.68 0.12
N VAL A 27 20.52 -2.90 -0.95
CA VAL A 27 19.44 -2.05 -1.49
C VAL A 27 18.22 -2.91 -1.85
N LYS A 28 18.39 -3.96 -2.66
CA LYS A 28 17.29 -4.84 -3.06
C LYS A 28 16.59 -5.47 -1.86
N GLN A 29 17.33 -5.95 -0.87
CA GLN A 29 16.76 -6.53 0.36
C GLN A 29 16.03 -5.48 1.20
N TYR A 30 16.59 -4.28 1.34
CA TYR A 30 15.99 -3.21 2.12
C TYR A 30 14.69 -2.70 1.47
N PHE A 31 14.68 -2.53 0.16
CA PHE A 31 13.57 -1.94 -0.59
C PHE A 31 12.45 -2.93 -0.97
N THR A 32 12.62 -4.22 -0.67
CA THR A 32 11.55 -5.23 -0.71
C THR A 32 10.90 -5.47 0.66
N ASP A 33 11.45 -4.93 1.75
CA ASP A 33 10.81 -4.99 3.08
C ASP A 33 9.78 -3.86 3.22
N GLY A 34 8.50 -4.24 3.19
CA GLY A 34 7.36 -3.33 3.37
C GLY A 34 7.39 -2.54 4.68
N ARG A 35 8.09 -2.98 5.73
CA ARG A 35 8.24 -2.20 6.98
C ARG A 35 9.21 -1.03 6.84
N ARG A 36 10.01 -1.01 5.78
CA ARG A 36 11.06 -0.03 5.53
C ARG A 36 10.68 0.87 4.37
N VAL A 37 10.44 0.29 3.19
CA VAL A 37 10.22 1.04 1.95
C VAL A 37 8.88 1.81 1.93
N SER A 38 7.86 1.35 2.68
CA SER A 38 6.52 1.96 2.64
C SER A 38 6.52 3.45 3.00
N PHE A 39 7.34 3.86 3.96
CA PHE A 39 7.46 5.27 4.34
C PHE A 39 8.03 6.14 3.22
N ILE A 40 8.93 5.59 2.40
CA ILE A 40 9.47 6.28 1.22
C ILE A 40 8.39 6.33 0.12
N LEU A 41 7.64 5.25 -0.07
CA LEU A 41 6.53 5.19 -1.02
C LEU A 41 5.45 6.21 -0.70
N GLU A 42 5.04 6.34 0.56
CA GLU A 42 4.07 7.36 1.00
C GLU A 42 4.51 8.77 0.59
N ARG A 43 5.79 9.10 0.77
CA ARG A 43 6.37 10.40 0.40
C ARG A 43 6.30 10.64 -1.10
N ARG A 44 6.76 9.66 -1.88
CA ARG A 44 6.74 9.74 -3.35
C ARG A 44 5.32 9.81 -3.88
N LEU A 45 4.41 8.97 -3.40
CA LEU A 45 3.01 8.96 -3.82
C LEU A 45 2.28 10.26 -3.45
N ALA A 46 2.52 10.81 -2.26
CA ALA A 46 1.94 12.09 -1.87
C ALA A 46 2.40 13.23 -2.80
N CYS A 47 3.69 13.28 -3.12
CA CYS A 47 4.29 14.34 -3.92
C CYS A 47 4.02 14.17 -5.42
N GLU A 48 4.40 13.03 -5.99
CA GLU A 48 4.46 12.79 -7.44
C GLU A 48 3.10 12.42 -8.04
N VAL A 49 2.24 11.74 -7.26
CA VAL A 49 0.99 11.17 -7.78
C VAL A 49 -0.23 11.95 -7.30
N MET A 50 -0.33 12.17 -5.98
CA MET A 50 -1.52 12.78 -5.37
C MET A 50 -1.46 14.30 -5.30
N GLN A 51 -0.29 14.90 -5.56
CA GLN A 51 -0.03 16.33 -5.46
C GLN A 51 -0.55 16.92 -4.14
N GLY A 52 -0.35 16.16 -3.06
CA GLY A 52 -0.87 16.45 -1.75
C GLY A 52 0.22 16.40 -0.69
N ARG A 53 -0.11 15.88 0.49
CA ARG A 53 0.80 15.85 1.63
C ARG A 53 0.58 14.64 2.51
N LEU A 54 1.63 14.25 3.23
CA LEU A 54 1.52 13.22 4.26
C LEU A 54 0.56 13.64 5.38
N ALA A 55 0.04 12.64 6.07
CA ALA A 55 -0.63 12.84 7.34
C ALA A 55 0.30 13.53 8.36
N PRO A 56 -0.26 14.32 9.29
CA PRO A 56 0.54 15.09 10.25
C PRO A 56 1.29 14.21 11.28
N SER A 57 0.90 12.94 11.42
CA SER A 57 1.56 11.97 12.29
C SER A 57 1.31 10.53 11.84
N GLU A 58 2.19 9.61 12.21
CA GLU A 58 2.05 8.17 11.94
C GLU A 58 0.84 7.52 12.64
N GLY A 59 0.27 8.18 13.65
CA GLY A 59 -0.95 7.75 14.34
C GLY A 59 -2.24 8.26 13.71
N ALA A 60 -2.16 9.00 12.60
CA ALA A 60 -3.33 9.52 11.92
C ALA A 60 -4.20 8.40 11.34
N GLY A 61 -5.50 8.68 11.21
CA GLY A 61 -6.45 7.76 10.61
C GLY A 61 -6.32 7.60 9.08
N TYR A 62 -5.20 7.98 8.47
CA TYR A 62 -4.89 7.91 7.04
C TYR A 62 -3.39 8.20 6.85
N ASP A 63 -2.82 7.87 5.69
CA ASP A 63 -1.37 8.02 5.44
C ASP A 63 -1.05 9.31 4.66
N LEU A 64 -1.94 9.71 3.73
CA LEU A 64 -1.78 10.96 2.98
C LEU A 64 -3.12 11.62 2.63
N LEU A 65 -3.04 12.91 2.31
CA LEU A 65 -4.08 13.70 1.67
C LEU A 65 -3.71 13.94 0.21
N ASP A 66 -4.70 13.95 -0.68
CA ASP A 66 -4.50 14.45 -2.04
C ASP A 66 -4.68 15.97 -2.15
N TRP A 67 -4.54 16.51 -3.36
CA TRP A 67 -4.69 17.94 -3.65
C TRP A 67 -6.06 18.53 -3.27
N GLN A 68 -7.11 17.70 -3.16
CA GLN A 68 -8.45 18.11 -2.70
C GLN A 68 -8.65 17.93 -1.20
N GLY A 69 -7.63 17.48 -0.47
CA GLY A 69 -7.73 17.18 0.97
C GLY A 69 -8.47 15.88 1.29
N ARG A 70 -8.65 14.97 0.31
CA ARG A 70 -9.28 13.66 0.55
C ARG A 70 -8.24 12.70 1.14
N LYS A 71 -8.70 11.83 2.05
CA LYS A 71 -7.84 10.94 2.84
C LYS A 71 -7.60 9.61 2.13
N TRP A 72 -6.35 9.14 2.12
CA TRP A 72 -5.96 7.89 1.49
C TRP A 72 -5.09 7.04 2.43
N GLU A 73 -5.25 5.73 2.33
CA GLU A 73 -4.36 4.75 2.95
C GLU A 73 -3.35 4.25 1.91
N VAL A 74 -2.09 4.11 2.29
CA VAL A 74 -1.05 3.48 1.48
C VAL A 74 -0.81 2.07 2.02
N ARG A 75 -0.74 1.10 1.10
CA ARG A 75 -0.43 -0.29 1.45
C ARG A 75 0.56 -0.89 0.46
N SER A 76 1.42 -1.74 1.00
CA SER A 76 2.43 -2.45 0.22
C SER A 76 2.08 -3.93 0.14
N ILE A 77 2.05 -4.48 -1.08
CA ILE A 77 2.04 -5.92 -1.30
C ILE A 77 3.48 -6.41 -1.12
N THR A 78 3.66 -7.31 -0.17
CA THR A 78 4.96 -7.95 0.14
C THR A 78 4.91 -9.43 -0.23
N LYS A 79 6.02 -10.16 -0.08
CA LYS A 79 6.05 -11.62 -0.16
C LYS A 79 5.00 -12.27 0.75
N GLY A 80 4.76 -11.68 1.92
CA GLY A 80 3.77 -12.13 2.90
C GLY A 80 2.32 -11.76 2.54
N GLY A 81 2.10 -11.06 1.44
CA GLY A 81 0.81 -10.52 1.03
C GLY A 81 0.57 -9.08 1.50
N ILE A 82 -0.70 -8.73 1.63
CA ILE A 82 -1.20 -7.40 1.99
C ILE A 82 -2.35 -7.52 2.99
N TYR A 83 -2.45 -6.56 3.90
CA TYR A 83 -3.58 -6.37 4.81
C TYR A 83 -4.32 -5.08 4.46
N PHE A 84 -5.65 -5.12 4.45
CA PHE A 84 -6.47 -3.93 4.23
C PHE A 84 -6.96 -3.28 5.53
N CYS A 85 -6.84 -3.97 6.67
CA CYS A 85 -7.15 -3.42 7.98
C CYS A 85 -6.08 -2.43 8.46
N PRO A 86 -6.41 -1.57 9.44
CA PRO A 86 -5.44 -0.67 10.06
C PRO A 86 -4.22 -1.40 10.64
N SER A 87 -3.05 -0.77 10.56
CA SER A 87 -1.77 -1.36 11.00
C SER A 87 -1.78 -1.77 12.49
N TYR A 88 -2.50 -1.07 13.36
CA TYR A 88 -2.65 -1.42 14.77
C TYR A 88 -3.42 -2.72 15.03
N MET A 89 -4.12 -3.27 14.03
CA MET A 89 -4.79 -4.58 14.08
C MET A 89 -3.91 -5.74 13.62
N VAL A 90 -2.68 -5.45 13.16
CA VAL A 90 -1.78 -6.43 12.55
C VAL A 90 -0.49 -6.52 13.36
N GLY A 91 -0.11 -7.74 13.78
CA GLY A 91 1.13 -8.01 14.50
C GLY A 91 0.93 -8.89 15.74
N SER A 92 2.03 -9.25 16.39
CA SER A 92 1.99 -10.08 17.61
C SER A 92 1.17 -9.39 18.70
N GLY A 93 0.26 -10.14 19.35
CA GLY A 93 -0.61 -9.65 20.41
C GLY A 93 -1.76 -8.74 19.96
N ARG A 94 -1.93 -8.51 18.65
CA ARG A 94 -3.02 -7.69 18.10
C ARG A 94 -4.15 -8.57 17.59
N SER A 95 -5.37 -8.08 17.68
CA SER A 95 -6.57 -8.76 17.17
C SER A 95 -7.20 -7.94 16.05
N PHE A 96 -7.79 -8.66 15.09
CA PHE A 96 -8.58 -8.04 14.04
C PHE A 96 -9.92 -7.58 14.61
N ASP A 97 -10.22 -6.29 14.47
CA ASP A 97 -11.52 -5.70 14.79
C ASP A 97 -12.27 -5.35 13.50
N LYS A 98 -13.28 -6.18 13.18
CA LYS A 98 -14.14 -5.99 12.01
C LYS A 98 -14.85 -4.63 12.02
N ALA A 99 -15.34 -4.18 13.17
CA ALA A 99 -16.10 -2.93 13.26
C ALA A 99 -15.18 -1.73 12.98
N GLY A 100 -13.97 -1.73 13.56
CA GLY A 100 -12.95 -0.72 13.29
C GLY A 100 -12.49 -0.72 11.83
N PHE A 101 -12.31 -1.88 11.21
CA PHE A 101 -12.00 -1.98 9.78
C PHE A 101 -13.09 -1.35 8.90
N LEU A 102 -14.36 -1.74 9.11
CA LEU A 102 -15.48 -1.19 8.34
C LEU A 102 -15.69 0.31 8.59
N LYS A 103 -15.41 0.80 9.80
CA LYS A 103 -15.42 2.23 10.11
C LYS A 103 -14.34 2.97 9.34
N LYS A 104 -13.11 2.45 9.30
CA LYS A 104 -11.99 3.03 8.54
C LYS A 104 -12.30 3.16 7.05
N LEU A 105 -12.90 2.14 6.43
CA LEU A 105 -13.29 2.20 5.01
C LEU A 105 -14.23 3.37 4.70
N LYS A 106 -15.07 3.79 5.65
CA LYS A 106 -15.96 4.95 5.50
C LYS A 106 -15.25 6.30 5.63
N THR A 107 -14.05 6.34 6.24
CA THR A 107 -13.33 7.60 6.52
C THR A 107 -12.28 7.97 5.48
N ILE A 108 -11.92 7.03 4.61
CA ILE A 108 -10.94 7.22 3.54
C ILE A 108 -11.61 7.15 2.17
N GLN A 109 -11.07 7.90 1.21
CA GLN A 109 -11.47 7.84 -0.19
C GLN A 109 -11.08 6.50 -0.81
N GLY A 110 -9.94 5.96 -0.41
CA GLY A 110 -9.44 4.72 -0.96
C GLY A 110 -8.04 4.36 -0.51
N PHE A 111 -7.46 3.42 -1.25
CA PHE A 111 -6.14 2.89 -1.03
C PHE A 111 -5.25 3.21 -2.23
N ILE A 112 -3.98 3.50 -1.97
CA ILE A 112 -2.91 3.38 -2.95
C ILE A 112 -2.10 2.14 -2.60
N ILE A 113 -2.04 1.20 -3.53
CA ILE A 113 -1.43 -0.10 -3.31
C ILE A 113 -0.19 -0.20 -4.18
N SER A 114 0.95 -0.58 -3.60
CA SER A 114 2.22 -0.72 -4.31
C SER A 114 2.77 -2.13 -4.17
N ASP A 115 3.27 -2.75 -5.25
CA ASP A 115 3.89 -4.09 -5.19
C ASP A 115 5.39 -4.00 -5.01
N VAL A 116 5.85 -3.98 -3.76
CA VAL A 116 7.26 -3.71 -3.42
C VAL A 116 8.19 -4.85 -3.78
N GLU A 117 7.64 -6.05 -3.98
CA GLU A 117 8.38 -7.20 -4.49
C GLU A 117 8.79 -7.05 -5.97
N SER A 118 8.30 -6.02 -6.66
CA SER A 118 8.70 -5.68 -8.04
C SER A 118 9.81 -4.62 -8.10
N PHE A 119 10.42 -4.26 -6.96
CA PHE A 119 11.56 -3.34 -6.93
C PHE A 119 12.68 -3.81 -7.88
N SER A 120 13.27 -2.95 -8.72
CA SER A 120 13.27 -1.47 -8.69
C SER A 120 12.13 -0.75 -9.43
N ASP A 121 11.20 -1.47 -10.03
CA ASP A 121 10.09 -0.90 -10.81
C ASP A 121 8.77 -1.23 -10.12
N ILE A 122 8.42 -0.45 -9.10
CA ILE A 122 7.27 -0.74 -8.24
C ILE A 122 5.98 -0.23 -8.90
N PRO A 123 5.10 -1.10 -9.40
CA PRO A 123 3.79 -0.68 -9.88
C PRO A 123 2.90 -0.29 -8.70
N PHE A 124 2.00 0.66 -8.95
CA PHE A 124 0.97 1.05 -7.99
C PHE A 124 -0.41 1.17 -8.62
N TRP A 125 -1.43 0.99 -7.78
CA TRP A 125 -2.85 1.09 -8.12
C TRP A 125 -3.54 2.03 -7.15
N ILE A 126 -4.50 2.82 -7.65
CA ILE A 126 -5.36 3.68 -6.85
C ILE A 126 -6.76 3.08 -6.91
N ILE A 127 -7.29 2.68 -5.75
CA ILE A 127 -8.58 2.00 -5.66
C ILE A 127 -9.46 2.65 -4.63
N SER A 128 -10.78 2.74 -4.89
CA SER A 128 -11.71 3.31 -3.91
C SER A 128 -11.91 2.38 -2.72
N SER A 129 -12.24 2.95 -1.56
CA SER A 129 -12.60 2.17 -0.37
C SER A 129 -13.84 1.31 -0.59
N ARG A 130 -14.69 1.68 -1.56
CA ARG A 130 -15.87 0.90 -2.00
C ARG A 130 -15.46 -0.41 -2.67
N VAL A 131 -14.39 -0.42 -3.46
CA VAL A 131 -13.88 -1.64 -4.10
C VAL A 131 -13.32 -2.61 -3.06
N VAL A 132 -12.55 -2.11 -2.10
CA VAL A 132 -12.07 -2.95 -0.98
C VAL A 132 -13.23 -3.45 -0.14
N ARG A 133 -14.27 -2.62 0.05
CA ARG A 133 -15.49 -3.03 0.74
C ARG A 133 -16.22 -4.16 0.01
N SER A 134 -16.38 -4.10 -1.31
CA SER A 134 -16.99 -5.20 -2.07
C SER A 134 -16.16 -6.47 -1.97
N TRP A 135 -14.82 -6.40 -2.04
CA TRP A 135 -13.98 -7.59 -1.85
C TRP A 135 -14.17 -8.23 -0.47
N TRP A 136 -14.37 -7.42 0.58
CA TRP A 136 -14.69 -7.92 1.90
C TRP A 136 -16.07 -8.58 1.96
N ASP A 137 -17.10 -7.89 1.47
CA ASP A 137 -18.49 -8.38 1.51
C ASP A 137 -18.67 -9.65 0.67
N ASP A 138 -17.93 -9.78 -0.43
CA ASP A 138 -17.91 -10.95 -1.32
C ASP A 138 -17.03 -12.12 -0.79
N GLY A 139 -16.40 -11.97 0.38
CA GLY A 139 -15.52 -13.00 0.96
C GLY A 139 -14.22 -13.22 0.20
N ARG A 140 -13.80 -12.26 -0.65
CA ARG A 140 -12.56 -12.32 -1.44
C ARG A 140 -11.32 -11.90 -0.65
N LEU A 141 -11.51 -11.33 0.54
CA LEU A 141 -10.45 -11.08 1.52
C LEU A 141 -10.45 -12.17 2.60
N GLY A 142 -9.29 -12.48 3.19
CA GLY A 142 -9.22 -13.36 4.35
C GLY A 142 -9.94 -12.76 5.57
N LEU A 143 -10.20 -13.59 6.59
CA LEU A 143 -10.95 -13.20 7.80
C LEU A 143 -10.37 -11.99 8.56
N ASN A 144 -9.07 -11.74 8.41
CA ASN A 144 -8.36 -10.60 8.98
C ASN A 144 -8.04 -9.53 7.92
N SER A 145 -8.77 -9.53 6.81
CA SER A 145 -8.55 -8.71 5.61
C SER A 145 -7.22 -8.97 4.87
N LYS A 146 -6.50 -10.03 5.21
CA LYS A 146 -5.26 -10.40 4.53
C LYS A 146 -5.53 -11.18 3.26
N VAL A 147 -4.76 -10.93 2.21
CA VAL A 147 -4.67 -11.80 1.03
C VAL A 147 -3.20 -12.02 0.63
N SER A 148 -2.93 -13.10 -0.09
CA SER A 148 -1.61 -13.37 -0.67
C SER A 148 -1.27 -12.34 -1.74
N ARG A 149 0.02 -12.21 -2.11
CA ARG A 149 0.45 -11.36 -3.24
C ARG A 149 -0.29 -11.74 -4.54
N ARG A 150 -0.35 -13.04 -4.85
CA ARG A 150 -1.05 -13.54 -6.04
C ARG A 150 -2.52 -13.10 -6.05
N SER A 151 -3.25 -13.37 -4.97
CA SER A 151 -4.67 -13.02 -4.86
C SER A 151 -4.89 -11.50 -4.91
N ALA A 152 -4.00 -10.71 -4.32
CA ALA A 152 -4.05 -9.25 -4.42
C ALA A 152 -3.90 -8.77 -5.87
N LEU A 153 -2.94 -9.32 -6.62
CA LEU A 153 -2.73 -8.97 -8.02
C LEU A 153 -3.91 -9.42 -8.90
N GLU A 154 -4.48 -10.61 -8.66
CA GLU A 154 -5.70 -11.08 -9.33
C GLU A 154 -6.90 -10.15 -9.05
N LEU A 155 -7.07 -9.72 -7.80
CA LEU A 155 -8.12 -8.74 -7.41
C LEU A 155 -7.96 -7.42 -8.15
N LEU A 156 -6.72 -6.90 -8.19
CA LEU A 156 -6.39 -5.65 -8.86
C LEU A 156 -6.60 -5.76 -10.37
N GLN A 157 -6.18 -6.86 -11.00
CA GLN A 157 -6.37 -7.07 -12.43
C GLN A 157 -7.84 -7.26 -12.81
N ALA A 158 -8.66 -7.82 -11.92
CA ALA A 158 -10.08 -8.03 -12.15
C ALA A 158 -10.95 -6.78 -11.88
N MET A 159 -10.34 -5.64 -11.56
CA MET A 159 -11.09 -4.38 -11.43
C MET A 159 -11.69 -3.97 -12.79
N PRO A 160 -12.92 -3.43 -12.80
CA PRO A 160 -13.57 -2.95 -14.01
C PRO A 160 -12.85 -1.76 -14.63
#